data_AF-A0A813GYT8-F1
#
_entry.id   AF-A0A813GYT8-F1
#
_cell.length_a   1.000
_cell.length_b   1.000
_cell.length_c   1.000
_cell.angle_alpha   90.00
_cell.angle_beta   90.00
_cell.angle_gamma   90.00
#
_symmetry.space_group_name_H-M   'P 1'
#
loop_
_entity.id
_entity.type
_entity.pdbx_description
1 polymer ?
#
loop_
_entity_poly.entity_id
_entity_poly.type
_entity_poly.pdbx_seq_one_letter_code
_entity_poly.pdbx_strand_id
1 'polypeptide(L)'
;MVASRQSVDELQRYRDMILKTTFDSAAKGKDRIQKVEFGALLRRGAPDLSAQVLNIAFRDADQDSNGYISHSEFVEWLELEACQQARGRVGVAMTAVFRLWDADGNANISEEELHAVLNKSGVRLSVKDMCSLFKIIDENSDGSLSYDEFSNFLFPQE
;
A
#
# COMPACT_ATOMS: atom_id res chain seq x y z
N MET A 1 -16.61 11.64 21.77
CA MET A 1 -17.42 11.91 20.56
C MET A 1 -17.50 10.61 19.78
N VAL A 2 -18.71 10.08 19.59
CA VAL A 2 -19.01 8.83 18.89
C VAL A 2 -18.82 9.04 17.39
N ALA A 3 -17.59 8.89 16.88
CA ALA A 3 -17.45 8.51 15.48
C ALA A 3 -18.12 7.12 15.37
N SER A 4 -19.27 7.08 14.70
CA SER A 4 -20.17 5.93 14.66
C SER A 4 -19.39 4.64 14.34
N ARG A 5 -19.61 3.59 15.13
CA ARG A 5 -18.97 2.27 14.98
C ARG A 5 -19.08 1.70 13.55
N GLN A 6 -20.09 2.12 12.79
CA GLN A 6 -20.25 1.79 11.36
C GLN A 6 -19.17 2.43 10.47
N SER A 7 -18.80 3.69 10.70
CA SER A 7 -17.80 4.40 9.89
C SER A 7 -16.40 3.81 10.08
N VAL A 8 -16.10 3.30 11.28
CA VAL A 8 -14.82 2.63 11.57
C VAL A 8 -14.73 1.28 10.85
N ASP A 9 -15.83 0.52 10.79
CA ASP A 9 -15.88 -0.77 10.11
C ASP A 9 -15.74 -0.62 8.58
N GLU A 10 -16.39 0.40 8.00
CA GLU A 10 -16.25 0.74 6.58
C GLU A 10 -14.81 1.16 6.24
N LEU A 11 -14.20 1.99 7.08
CA LEU A 11 -12.80 2.40 6.94
C LEU A 11 -11.83 1.22 6.95
N GLN A 12 -11.97 0.32 7.91
CA GLN A 12 -11.15 -0.88 7.97
C GLN A 12 -11.34 -1.77 6.74
N ARG A 13 -12.58 -1.88 6.24
CA ARG A 13 -12.87 -2.64 5.02
C ARG A 13 -12.19 -2.05 3.80
N TYR A 14 -12.19 -0.74 3.67
CA TYR A 14 -11.49 -0.04 2.59
C TYR A 14 -9.98 -0.17 2.68
N ARG A 15 -9.42 -0.05 3.89
CA ARG A 15 -7.99 -0.28 4.15
C ARG A 15 -7.60 -1.71 3.76
N ASP A 16 -8.31 -2.72 4.24
CA ASP A 16 -8.04 -4.13 3.92
C ASP A 16 -8.15 -4.38 2.41
N MET A 17 -9.13 -3.77 1.76
CA MET A 17 -9.29 -3.85 0.31
C MET A 17 -8.11 -3.24 -0.46
N ILE A 18 -7.58 -2.10 -0.03
CA ILE A 18 -6.38 -1.49 -0.62
C ILE A 18 -5.15 -2.36 -0.35
N LEU A 19 -4.95 -2.86 0.88
CA LEU A 19 -3.82 -3.74 1.21
C LEU A 19 -3.86 -5.03 0.37
N LYS A 20 -5.03 -5.65 0.26
CA LYS A 20 -5.23 -6.83 -0.55
C LYS A 20 -5.00 -6.57 -2.04
N THR A 21 -5.48 -5.45 -2.55
CA THR A 21 -5.24 -5.04 -3.95
C THR A 21 -3.77 -4.78 -4.23
N THR A 22 -3.08 -4.15 -3.28
CA THR A 22 -1.63 -3.91 -3.34
C THR A 22 -0.88 -5.24 -3.37
N PHE A 23 -1.26 -6.16 -2.49
CA PHE A 23 -0.68 -7.48 -2.40
C PHE A 23 -0.90 -8.27 -3.70
N ASP A 24 -2.11 -8.29 -4.25
CA ASP A 24 -2.42 -8.98 -5.51
C ASP A 24 -1.62 -8.42 -6.69
N SER A 25 -1.53 -7.08 -6.75
CA SER A 25 -0.75 -6.37 -7.76
C SER A 25 0.76 -6.67 -7.64
N ALA A 26 1.26 -6.78 -6.41
CA ALA A 26 2.65 -7.17 -6.14
C ALA A 26 2.91 -8.67 -6.40
N ALA A 27 1.94 -9.53 -6.12
CA ALA A 27 2.03 -10.97 -6.29
C ALA A 27 1.73 -11.43 -7.73
N LYS A 28 1.29 -10.51 -8.62
CA LYS A 28 0.90 -10.79 -10.01
C LYS A 28 -0.14 -11.92 -10.11
N GLY A 29 -1.16 -11.90 -9.26
CA GLY A 29 -2.22 -12.92 -9.23
C GLY A 29 -1.80 -14.24 -8.55
N LYS A 30 -0.78 -14.20 -7.68
CA LYS A 30 -0.42 -15.31 -6.78
C LYS A 30 -0.84 -14.96 -5.36
N ASP A 31 -1.04 -15.98 -4.54
CA ASP A 31 -1.35 -15.82 -3.10
C ASP A 31 -0.10 -15.54 -2.24
N ARG A 32 1.07 -15.40 -2.87
CA ARG A 32 2.38 -15.29 -2.20
C ARG A 32 3.38 -14.53 -3.06
N ILE A 33 4.14 -13.62 -2.45
CA ILE A 33 5.13 -12.79 -3.13
C ILE A 33 6.51 -13.45 -2.97
N GLN A 34 7.16 -13.78 -4.08
CA GLN A 34 8.53 -14.29 -4.06
C GLN A 34 9.54 -13.16 -3.99
N LYS A 35 10.77 -13.45 -3.57
CA LYS A 35 11.89 -12.49 -3.59
C LYS A 35 12.08 -11.75 -4.92
N VAL A 36 11.83 -12.42 -6.05
CA VAL A 36 11.92 -11.79 -7.38
C VAL A 36 10.80 -10.76 -7.57
N GLU A 37 9.58 -11.07 -7.15
CA GLU A 37 8.42 -10.18 -7.22
C GLU A 37 8.54 -9.03 -6.23
N PHE A 38 8.94 -9.33 -4.99
CA PHE A 38 9.23 -8.34 -3.96
C PHE A 38 10.35 -7.38 -4.40
N GLY A 39 11.38 -7.92 -5.04
CA GLY A 39 12.45 -7.14 -5.65
C GLY A 39 11.97 -6.27 -6.79
N ALA A 40 11.04 -6.75 -7.62
CA ALA A 40 10.43 -5.97 -8.69
C ALA A 40 9.56 -4.83 -8.13
N LEU A 41 8.82 -5.10 -7.04
CA LEU A 41 8.05 -4.10 -6.31
C LEU A 41 8.96 -3.03 -5.70
N LEU A 42 10.00 -3.43 -4.98
CA LEU A 42 10.96 -2.51 -4.40
C LEU A 42 11.68 -1.66 -5.45
N ARG A 43 12.06 -2.24 -6.59
CA ARG A 43 12.63 -1.49 -7.72
C ARG A 43 11.68 -0.50 -8.36
N ARG A 44 10.35 -0.71 -8.24
CA ARG A 44 9.37 0.32 -8.60
C ARG A 44 9.52 1.53 -7.67
N GLY A 45 9.52 1.30 -6.35
CA GLY A 45 9.71 2.32 -5.31
C GLY A 45 11.03 3.08 -5.43
N ALA A 46 12.12 2.33 -5.51
CA ALA A 46 13.48 2.85 -5.57
C ALA A 46 14.28 2.06 -6.63
N PRO A 47 14.42 2.59 -7.86
CA PRO A 47 15.08 1.91 -8.96
C PRO A 47 16.58 1.66 -8.72
N ASP A 48 17.19 2.45 -7.83
CA ASP A 48 18.61 2.34 -7.46
C ASP A 48 18.87 1.39 -6.27
N LEU A 49 17.88 0.58 -5.86
CA LEU A 49 18.04 -0.35 -4.76
C LEU A 49 19.09 -1.43 -5.06
N SER A 50 20.15 -1.42 -4.26
CA SER A 50 21.14 -2.49 -4.24
C SER A 50 20.52 -3.81 -3.77
N ALA A 51 21.03 -4.92 -4.33
CA ALA A 51 20.63 -6.26 -3.93
C ALA A 51 20.82 -6.52 -2.42
N GLN A 52 21.73 -5.82 -1.75
CA GLN A 52 21.90 -5.93 -0.29
C GLN A 52 20.70 -5.38 0.47
N VAL A 53 20.22 -4.18 0.12
CA VAL A 53 19.05 -3.57 0.77
C VAL A 53 17.81 -4.38 0.48
N LEU A 54 17.66 -4.89 -0.75
CA LEU A 54 16.59 -5.81 -1.11
C LEU A 54 16.63 -7.10 -0.28
N ASN A 55 17.81 -7.69 -0.06
CA ASN A 55 17.95 -8.87 0.81
C ASN A 55 17.56 -8.56 2.26
N ILE A 56 17.96 -7.41 2.78
CA ILE A 56 17.62 -6.98 4.15
C ILE A 56 16.11 -6.79 4.26
N ALA A 57 15.50 -6.01 3.36
CA ALA A 57 14.05 -5.77 3.34
C ALA A 57 13.25 -7.06 3.15
N PHE A 58 13.71 -7.95 2.26
CA PHE A 58 13.05 -9.23 2.04
C PHE A 58 13.10 -10.09 3.30
N ARG A 59 14.21 -10.09 4.03
CA ARG A 59 14.37 -10.85 5.27
C ARG A 59 13.61 -10.24 6.45
N ASP A 60 13.44 -8.92 6.45
CA ASP A 60 12.63 -8.19 7.42
C ASP A 60 11.14 -8.49 7.20
N ALA A 61 10.72 -8.63 5.94
CA ALA A 61 9.37 -9.01 5.55
C ALA A 61 9.08 -10.52 5.71
N ASP A 62 9.98 -11.40 5.29
CA ASP A 62 9.90 -12.87 5.39
C ASP A 62 10.29 -13.32 6.81
N GLN A 63 9.43 -13.03 7.78
CA GLN A 63 9.65 -13.37 9.19
C GLN A 63 9.78 -14.87 9.40
N ASP A 64 8.97 -15.67 8.68
CA ASP A 64 8.98 -17.11 8.85
C ASP A 64 10.09 -17.81 8.03
N SER A 65 10.81 -17.04 7.19
CA SER A 65 11.94 -17.48 6.39
C SER A 65 11.60 -18.62 5.41
N ASN A 66 10.33 -18.73 4.99
CA ASN A 66 9.91 -19.70 3.99
C ASN A 66 10.33 -19.29 2.55
N GLY A 67 10.85 -18.07 2.35
CA GLY A 67 11.25 -17.56 1.05
C GLY A 67 10.10 -16.96 0.22
N TYR A 68 8.95 -16.75 0.83
CA TYR A 68 7.74 -16.15 0.29
C TYR A 68 7.13 -15.21 1.33
N ILE A 69 6.65 -14.06 0.88
CA ILE A 69 5.95 -13.12 1.73
C ILE A 69 4.45 -13.36 1.53
N SER A 70 3.79 -13.77 2.61
CA SER A 70 2.35 -13.96 2.71
C SER A 70 1.64 -12.61 2.91
N HIS A 71 0.32 -12.55 2.74
CA HIS A 71 -0.44 -11.31 2.94
C HIS A 71 -0.19 -10.70 4.33
N SER A 72 -0.25 -11.51 5.39
CA SER A 72 -0.01 -11.06 6.76
C SER A 72 1.39 -10.49 6.95
N GLU A 73 2.42 -11.18 6.44
CA GLU A 73 3.81 -10.73 6.50
C GLU A 73 4.02 -9.43 5.72
N PHE A 74 3.38 -9.29 4.55
CA PHE A 74 3.42 -8.07 3.76
C PHE A 74 2.80 -6.89 4.49
N VAL A 75 1.66 -7.09 5.15
CA VAL A 75 0.97 -6.06 5.93
C VAL A 75 1.77 -5.68 7.17
N GLU A 76 2.25 -6.66 7.95
CA GLU A 76 3.10 -6.39 9.12
C GLU A 76 4.39 -5.66 8.73
N TRP A 77 5.02 -6.06 7.63
CA TRP A 77 6.21 -5.38 7.13
C TRP A 77 5.92 -3.94 6.71
N LEU A 78 4.81 -3.68 6.03
CA LEU A 78 4.38 -2.34 5.66
C LEU A 78 4.06 -1.48 6.89
N GLU A 79 3.36 -2.04 7.89
CA GLU A 79 3.07 -1.38 9.16
C GLU A 79 4.35 -0.97 9.88
N LEU A 80 5.29 -1.90 9.95
CA LEU A 80 6.54 -1.74 10.67
C LEU A 80 7.46 -0.74 9.95
N GLU A 81 7.50 -0.73 8.61
CA GLU A 81 8.23 0.27 7.84
C GLU A 81 7.58 1.66 7.90
N ALA A 82 6.24 1.76 7.87
CA ALA A 82 5.55 3.04 8.02
C ALA A 82 5.88 3.70 9.38
N CYS A 83 5.91 2.91 10.45
CA CYS A 83 6.32 3.37 11.78
C CYS A 83 7.84 3.68 11.85
N GLN A 84 8.67 2.91 11.15
CA GLN A 84 10.12 3.12 11.09
C GLN A 84 10.58 4.24 10.16
N GLN A 85 9.71 4.76 9.29
CA GLN A 85 9.99 5.96 8.50
C GLN A 85 10.36 7.14 9.40
N ALA A 86 9.74 7.23 10.58
CA ALA A 86 10.09 8.19 11.63
C ALA A 86 11.51 7.98 12.21
N ARG A 87 12.12 6.81 11.99
CA ARG A 87 13.49 6.44 12.43
C ARG A 87 14.56 6.59 11.35
N GLY A 88 14.22 7.14 10.18
CA GLY A 88 15.20 7.45 9.13
C GLY A 88 15.68 6.25 8.30
N ARG A 89 14.96 5.13 8.31
CA ARG A 89 15.12 4.12 7.25
C ARG A 89 14.56 4.67 5.94
N VAL A 90 15.14 4.25 4.82
CA VAL A 90 14.61 4.56 3.50
C VAL A 90 13.22 3.93 3.43
N GLY A 91 12.17 4.75 3.37
CA GLY A 91 10.76 4.34 3.30
C GLY A 91 10.38 3.60 2.02
N VAL A 92 11.19 2.64 1.59
CA VAL A 92 11.08 1.98 0.29
C VAL A 92 9.82 1.14 0.18
N ALA A 93 9.32 0.60 1.30
CA ALA A 93 8.11 -0.21 1.34
C ALA A 93 6.89 0.61 0.93
N MET A 94 6.63 1.68 1.67
CA MET A 94 5.50 2.56 1.43
C MET A 94 5.65 3.32 0.11
N THR A 95 6.86 3.77 -0.28
CA THR A 95 7.09 4.35 -1.60
C THR A 95 6.86 3.34 -2.74
N ALA A 96 7.24 2.07 -2.55
CA ALA A 96 7.00 1.03 -3.55
C ALA A 96 5.52 0.69 -3.70
N VAL A 97 4.80 0.61 -2.59
CA VAL A 97 3.33 0.48 -2.61
C VAL A 97 2.72 1.68 -3.30
N PHE A 98 3.10 2.89 -2.91
CA PHE A 98 2.58 4.11 -3.52
C PHE A 98 2.77 4.13 -5.04
N ARG A 99 3.96 3.76 -5.55
CA ARG A 99 4.25 3.62 -6.98
C ARG A 99 3.59 2.42 -7.69
N LEU A 100 2.95 1.54 -6.94
CA LEU A 100 2.08 0.52 -7.52
C LEU A 100 0.72 1.10 -7.88
N TRP A 101 0.27 2.09 -7.12
CA TRP A 101 -0.97 2.81 -7.31
C TRP A 101 -0.82 4.01 -8.25
N ASP A 102 0.26 4.78 -8.07
CA ASP A 102 0.67 5.89 -8.94
C ASP A 102 1.20 5.33 -10.28
N ALA A 103 0.35 5.39 -11.30
CA ALA A 103 0.64 4.84 -12.62
C ALA A 103 1.40 5.84 -13.49
N ASP A 104 1.16 7.14 -13.30
CA ASP A 104 1.81 8.22 -14.04
C ASP A 104 3.20 8.57 -13.45
N GLY A 105 3.46 8.23 -12.19
CA GLY A 105 4.74 8.50 -11.52
C GLY A 105 4.83 9.93 -11.00
N ASN A 106 3.69 10.61 -10.84
CA ASN A 106 3.61 12.01 -10.41
C ASN A 106 3.73 12.19 -8.88
N ALA A 107 3.88 11.08 -8.14
CA ALA A 107 3.90 11.04 -6.67
C ALA A 107 2.56 11.44 -5.99
N ASN A 108 1.44 11.37 -6.73
CA ASN A 108 0.09 11.71 -6.28
C ASN A 108 -0.94 10.74 -6.90
N ILE A 109 -1.66 9.97 -6.09
CA ILE A 109 -2.64 9.01 -6.62
C ILE A 109 -3.96 9.74 -6.91
N SER A 110 -4.31 9.81 -8.19
CA SER A 110 -5.56 10.42 -8.64
C SER A 110 -6.75 9.45 -8.44
N GLU A 111 -7.97 9.99 -8.38
CA GLU A 111 -9.19 9.16 -8.26
C GLU A 111 -9.28 8.11 -9.38
N GLU A 112 -8.90 8.52 -10.60
CA GLU A 112 -8.88 7.67 -11.79
C GLU A 112 -7.88 6.50 -11.67
N GLU A 113 -6.70 6.76 -11.10
CA GLU A 113 -5.64 5.76 -10.91
C GLU A 113 -6.03 4.74 -9.85
N LEU A 114 -6.53 5.21 -8.71
CA LEU A 114 -7.09 4.37 -7.67
C LEU A 114 -8.21 3.49 -8.25
N HIS A 115 -9.06 4.05 -9.11
CA HIS A 115 -10.17 3.33 -9.73
C HIS A 115 -9.69 2.27 -10.72
N ALA A 116 -8.69 2.60 -11.51
CA ALA A 116 -8.09 1.69 -12.47
C ALA A 116 -7.42 0.49 -11.77
N VAL A 117 -6.71 0.72 -10.67
CA VAL A 117 -6.04 -0.33 -9.91
C VAL A 117 -7.04 -1.25 -9.18
N LEU A 118 -8.07 -0.68 -8.56
CA LEU A 118 -9.15 -1.46 -7.94
C LEU A 118 -9.86 -2.34 -8.97
N ASN A 119 -10.22 -1.79 -10.14
CA ASN A 119 -10.82 -2.58 -11.22
C ASN A 119 -9.88 -3.68 -11.72
N LYS A 120 -8.58 -3.42 -11.83
CA LYS A 120 -7.58 -4.42 -12.24
C LYS A 120 -7.48 -5.59 -11.26
N SER A 121 -7.59 -5.32 -9.96
CA SER A 121 -7.59 -6.36 -8.92
C SER A 121 -8.93 -7.11 -8.81
N GLY A 122 -9.93 -6.76 -9.63
CA GLY A 122 -11.25 -7.39 -9.63
C GLY A 122 -12.23 -6.80 -8.60
N VAL A 123 -11.84 -5.73 -7.91
CA VAL A 123 -12.72 -4.99 -7.00
C VAL A 123 -13.52 -3.97 -7.82
N ARG A 124 -14.84 -4.17 -7.89
CA ARG A 124 -15.76 -3.23 -8.53
C ARG A 124 -16.43 -2.37 -7.48
N LEU A 125 -15.94 -1.15 -7.32
CA LEU A 125 -16.65 -0.11 -6.56
C LEU A 125 -17.58 0.66 -7.49
N SER A 126 -18.69 1.14 -6.94
CA SER A 126 -19.49 2.15 -7.64
C SER A 126 -18.75 3.47 -7.60
N VAL A 127 -19.00 4.35 -8.58
CA VAL A 127 -18.47 5.73 -8.58
C VAL A 127 -18.75 6.44 -7.25
N LYS A 128 -19.89 6.15 -6.63
CA LYS A 128 -20.28 6.71 -5.34
C LYS A 128 -19.41 6.23 -4.18
N ASP A 129 -19.15 4.92 -4.10
CA ASP A 129 -18.27 4.32 -3.09
C ASP A 129 -16.84 4.79 -3.28
N MET A 130 -16.44 4.95 -4.55
CA MET A 130 -15.12 5.44 -4.89
C MET A 130 -14.91 6.90 -4.47
N CYS A 131 -15.86 7.78 -4.78
CA CYS A 131 -15.80 9.18 -4.35
C CYS A 131 -15.86 9.28 -2.82
N SER A 132 -16.61 8.40 -2.15
CA SER A 132 -16.61 8.30 -0.69
C SER A 132 -15.26 7.86 -0.14
N LEU A 133 -14.68 6.77 -0.65
CA LEU A 133 -13.34 6.31 -0.30
C LEU A 133 -12.32 7.44 -0.48
N PHE A 134 -12.31 8.05 -1.66
CA PHE A 134 -11.38 9.09 -2.03
C PHE A 134 -11.48 10.27 -1.07
N LYS A 135 -12.68 10.78 -0.79
CA LYS A 135 -12.91 11.87 0.17
C LYS A 135 -12.54 11.54 1.61
N ILE A 136 -12.52 10.27 1.99
CA ILE A 136 -12.12 9.89 3.35
C ILE A 136 -10.59 9.90 3.48
N ILE A 137 -9.86 9.58 2.41
CA ILE A 137 -8.40 9.58 2.39
C ILE A 137 -7.87 11.00 2.10
N ASP A 138 -8.50 11.69 1.16
CA ASP A 138 -8.19 13.06 0.70
C ASP A 138 -8.68 14.09 1.73
N GLU A 139 -7.96 14.23 2.83
CA GLU A 139 -8.30 15.18 3.91
C GLU A 139 -8.10 16.63 3.44
N ASN A 140 -7.08 16.87 2.60
CA ASN A 140 -6.82 18.21 2.06
C ASN A 140 -7.78 18.60 0.90
N SER A 141 -8.53 17.64 0.35
CA SER A 141 -9.47 17.84 -0.76
C SER A 141 -8.83 18.47 -2.01
N ASP A 142 -7.55 18.16 -2.26
CA ASP A 142 -6.81 18.61 -3.44
C ASP A 142 -7.13 17.78 -4.70
N GLY A 143 -7.92 16.70 -4.55
CA GLY A 143 -8.27 15.82 -5.66
C GLY A 143 -7.16 14.84 -6.01
N SER A 144 -6.20 14.63 -5.10
CA SER A 144 -5.04 13.77 -5.28
C SER A 144 -4.52 13.27 -3.94
N LEU A 145 -4.34 11.97 -3.79
CA LEU A 145 -3.84 11.39 -2.54
C LEU A 145 -2.32 11.52 -2.48
N SER A 146 -1.86 12.30 -1.52
CA SER A 146 -0.43 12.45 -1.23
C SER A 146 0.09 11.23 -0.48
N TYR A 147 1.41 11.03 -0.52
CA TYR A 147 2.09 9.97 0.23
C TYR A 147 1.71 9.95 1.72
N ASP A 148 1.67 11.12 2.35
CA ASP A 148 1.37 11.28 3.77
C ASP A 148 -0.07 10.82 4.09
N GLU A 149 -1.05 11.29 3.32
CA GLU A 149 -2.48 10.93 3.45
C GLU A 149 -2.70 9.44 3.26
N PHE A 150 -2.09 8.86 2.23
CA PHE A 150 -2.17 7.43 1.96
C PHE A 150 -1.56 6.61 3.10
N SER A 151 -0.41 7.04 3.61
CA SER A 151 0.26 6.36 4.73
C SER A 151 -0.53 6.46 6.03
N ASN A 152 -1.13 7.62 6.31
CA ASN A 152 -1.94 7.85 7.50
C ASN A 152 -3.27 7.08 7.43
N PHE A 153 -3.85 6.96 6.25
CA PHE A 153 -5.05 6.16 6.05
C PHE A 153 -4.79 4.65 6.21
N LEU A 154 -3.68 4.16 5.63
CA LEU A 154 -3.29 2.77 5.79
C LEU A 154 -2.90 2.51 7.24
N PHE A 155 -2.05 3.33 7.85
CA PHE A 155 -1.53 3.11 9.19
C PHE A 155 -1.68 4.39 10.00
N PRO A 156 -2.85 4.61 10.60
CA PRO A 156 -3.06 5.79 11.43
C PRO A 156 -2.04 5.77 12.57
N GLN A 157 -1.15 6.77 12.57
CA GLN A 157 -0.18 6.96 13.66
C GLN A 157 -0.96 7.62 14.80
N GLU A 158 -1.37 6.85 15.81
CA GLU A 158 -1.97 7.37 17.05
C GLU A 158 -1.01 8.26 17.85
#